data_AF-A0A382MCC3-F1
#
_entry.id   AF-A0A382MCC3-F1
#
_cell.length_a   1.000
_cell.length_b   1.000
_cell.length_c   1.000
_cell.angle_alpha   90.00
_cell.angle_beta   90.00
_cell.angle_gamma   90.00
#
_symmetry.space_group_name_H-M   'P 1'
#
loop_
_entity.id
_entity.type
_entity.pdbx_description
1 polymer ?
#
loop_
_entity_poly.entity_id
_entity_poly.type
_entity_poly.pdbx_seq_one_letter_code
_entity_poly.pdbx_strand_id
1 'polypeptide(L)'
;SDLLINLASKEYFNSIKSLPKKIKVISPIFKDHSKGNYKIISFYAKKARGLMASWIIRNKITKTEDLNDFSEEGYFFSRRDSAEYTPMFLRN
;
A
#
# COMPACT_ATOMS: atom_id res chain seq x y z
N SER A 1 -7.61 -17.55 -0.93
CA SER A 1 -6.74 -16.61 -0.21
C SER A 1 -7.61 -15.75 0.66
N ASP A 2 -7.32 -15.66 1.96
CA ASP A 2 -8.05 -14.79 2.89
C ASP A 2 -7.35 -13.42 3.06
N LEU A 3 -6.63 -12.96 2.02
CA LEU A 3 -5.89 -11.71 2.01
C LEU A 3 -6.60 -10.66 1.14
N LEU A 4 -6.82 -9.48 1.70
CA LEU A 4 -7.33 -8.30 0.98
C LEU A 4 -6.29 -7.18 1.04
N ILE A 5 -5.81 -6.73 -0.13
CA ILE A 5 -4.92 -5.57 -0.22
C ILE A 5 -5.77 -4.34 -0.56
N ASN A 6 -5.95 -3.46 0.42
CA ASN A 6 -6.69 -2.22 0.29
C ASN A 6 -5.81 -1.12 -0.32
N LEU A 7 -5.94 -0.94 -1.64
CA LEU A 7 -5.36 0.17 -2.40
C LEU A 7 -6.39 1.26 -2.73
N ALA A 8 -7.56 1.25 -2.07
CA ALA A 8 -8.59 2.26 -2.28
C ALA A 8 -8.34 3.53 -1.44
N SER A 9 -9.11 4.59 -1.70
CA SER A 9 -9.20 5.69 -0.74
C SER A 9 -9.96 5.25 0.51
N LYS A 10 -9.81 6.00 1.62
CA LYS A 10 -10.57 5.75 2.84
C LYS A 10 -12.08 5.86 2.60
N GLU A 11 -12.53 6.81 1.76
CA GLU A 11 -13.96 7.01 1.49
C GLU A 11 -14.58 5.77 0.82
N TYR A 12 -13.90 5.21 -0.17
CA TYR A 12 -14.35 3.99 -0.84
C TYR A 12 -14.28 2.77 0.08
N PHE A 13 -13.20 2.62 0.86
CA PHE A 13 -13.06 1.49 1.77
C PHE A 13 -14.12 1.50 2.88
N ASN A 14 -14.48 2.68 3.41
CA ASN A 14 -15.52 2.84 4.42
C ASN A 14 -16.92 2.46 3.91
N SER A 15 -17.12 2.37 2.59
CA SER A 15 -18.38 1.92 2.01
C SER A 15 -18.60 0.41 2.17
N ILE A 16 -17.56 -0.35 2.56
CA ILE A 16 -17.66 -1.78 2.84
C ILE A 16 -18.27 -1.97 4.23
N LYS A 17 -19.53 -2.43 4.27
CA LYS A 17 -20.32 -2.56 5.51
C LYS A 17 -19.83 -3.67 6.44
N SER A 18 -19.32 -4.77 5.89
CA SER A 18 -18.75 -5.87 6.67
C SER A 18 -17.77 -6.67 5.82
N LEU A 19 -16.67 -7.09 6.46
CA LEU A 19 -15.74 -8.08 5.92
C LEU A 19 -15.79 -9.31 6.83
N PRO A 20 -15.70 -10.54 6.27
CA PRO A 20 -15.57 -11.74 7.08
C PRO A 20 -14.37 -11.63 8.03
N LYS A 21 -14.52 -12.05 9.29
CA LYS A 21 -13.45 -11.96 10.32
C LYS A 21 -12.15 -12.66 9.94
N LYS A 22 -12.22 -13.64 9.05
CA LYS A 22 -11.05 -14.39 8.55
C LYS A 22 -10.19 -13.61 7.56
N ILE A 23 -10.68 -12.50 7.01
CA ILE A 23 -9.97 -11.73 5.99
C ILE A 23 -8.91 -10.86 6.65
N LYS A 24 -7.64 -11.07 6.29
CA LYS A 24 -6.51 -10.22 6.63
C LYS A 24 -6.48 -9.03 5.67
N VAL A 25 -6.71 -7.82 6.18
CA VAL A 25 -6.66 -6.60 5.37
C VAL A 25 -5.31 -5.93 5.52
N ILE A 26 -4.61 -5.73 4.41
CA ILE A 26 -3.35 -4.98 4.33
C ILE A 26 -3.63 -3.66 3.62
N SER A 27 -3.27 -2.53 4.22
CA SER A 27 -3.48 -1.19 3.67
C SER A 27 -2.15 -0.46 3.48
N PRO A 28 -1.47 -0.65 2.34
CA PRO A 28 -0.22 0.05 2.04
C PRO A 28 -0.36 1.57 2.07
N ILE A 29 0.63 2.25 2.62
CA ILE A 29 0.68 3.72 2.71
C ILE A 29 1.88 4.22 1.90
N PHE A 30 1.63 5.19 1.03
CA PHE A 30 2.64 5.82 0.18
C PHE A 30 2.88 7.25 0.65
N LYS A 31 4.13 7.60 0.93
CA LYS A 31 4.56 8.95 1.29
C LYS A 31 5.69 9.40 0.39
N ASP A 32 5.69 10.69 0.10
CA ASP A 32 6.73 11.38 -0.64
C ASP A 32 7.44 12.36 0.27
N HIS A 33 8.74 12.49 0.08
CA HIS A 33 9.53 13.51 0.73
C HIS A 33 9.18 14.89 0.16
N SER A 34 8.88 15.83 1.05
CA SER A 34 8.53 17.20 0.66
C SER A 34 8.75 18.14 1.82
N LYS A 35 9.58 19.18 1.60
CA LYS A 35 9.93 20.18 2.61
C LYS A 35 10.54 19.56 3.89
N GLY A 36 11.43 18.57 3.72
CA GLY A 36 12.21 17.96 4.81
C GLY A 36 11.51 16.82 5.56
N ASN A 37 10.28 16.44 5.18
CA ASN A 37 9.53 15.37 5.83
C ASN A 37 8.77 14.51 4.81
N TYR A 38 8.50 13.26 5.17
CA TYR A 38 7.65 12.35 4.38
C TYR A 38 6.17 12.58 4.68
N LYS A 39 5.38 12.86 3.64
CA LYS A 39 3.94 13.07 3.76
C LYS A 39 3.18 12.42 2.61
N ILE A 40 1.90 12.15 2.83
CA ILE A 40 1.02 11.68 1.77
C ILE A 40 0.75 12.85 0.83
N ILE A 41 1.25 12.77 -0.41
CA ILE A 41 0.88 13.70 -1.48
C ILE A 41 -0.20 13.00 -2.32
N SER A 42 -1.45 13.46 -2.21
CA SER A 42 -2.62 12.75 -2.72
C SER A 42 -2.54 12.32 -4.18
N PHE A 43 -1.94 13.14 -5.06
CA PHE A 43 -1.76 12.79 -6.47
C PHE A 43 -0.82 11.60 -6.65
N TYR A 44 0.34 11.61 -5.98
CA TYR A 44 1.32 10.53 -6.03
C TYR A 44 0.83 9.27 -5.32
N ALA A 45 0.15 9.40 -4.18
CA ALA A 45 -0.44 8.25 -3.50
C ALA A 45 -1.49 7.53 -4.37
N LYS A 46 -2.29 8.26 -5.15
CA LYS A 46 -3.22 7.68 -6.13
C LYS A 46 -2.48 6.92 -7.24
N LYS A 47 -1.43 7.52 -7.82
CA LYS A 47 -0.57 6.86 -8.82
C LYS A 47 0.07 5.59 -8.23
N ALA A 48 0.66 5.68 -7.05
CA ALA A 48 1.36 4.60 -6.37
C ALA A 48 0.46 3.39 -6.08
N ARG A 49 -0.79 3.63 -5.69
CA ARG A 49 -1.80 2.56 -5.55
C ARG A 49 -2.03 1.81 -6.87
N GLY A 50 -2.17 2.53 -7.98
CA GLY A 50 -2.29 1.93 -9.31
C GLY A 50 -1.04 1.15 -9.73
N LEU A 51 0.15 1.69 -9.44
CA LEU A 51 1.44 1.03 -9.69
C LEU A 51 1.55 -0.28 -8.91
N MET A 52 1.23 -0.26 -7.61
CA MET A 52 1.27 -1.46 -6.78
C MET A 52 0.26 -2.50 -7.26
N ALA A 53 -0.96 -2.11 -7.62
CA ALA A 53 -1.95 -3.04 -8.16
C ALA A 53 -1.45 -3.70 -9.47
N SER A 54 -0.92 -2.90 -10.40
CA SER A 54 -0.31 -3.41 -11.64
C SER A 54 0.87 -4.35 -11.37
N TRP A 55 1.74 -3.98 -10.44
CA TRP A 55 2.91 -4.77 -10.04
C TRP A 55 2.51 -6.10 -9.39
N ILE A 56 1.52 -6.11 -8.49
CA ILE A 56 0.97 -7.34 -7.88
C ILE A 56 0.49 -8.31 -8.95
N ILE A 57 -0.27 -7.81 -9.93
CA ILE A 57 -0.83 -8.63 -11.02
C ILE A 57 0.29 -9.19 -11.92
N ARG A 58 1.21 -8.32 -12.36
CA ARG A 58 2.30 -8.72 -13.26
C ARG A 58 3.23 -9.76 -12.64
N ASN A 59 3.55 -9.59 -11.36
CA ASN A 59 4.47 -10.48 -10.64
C ASN A 59 3.77 -11.63 -9.92
N LYS A 60 2.45 -11.75 -10.06
CA LYS A 60 1.63 -12.82 -9.44
C LYS A 60 1.88 -12.94 -7.94
N ILE A 61 1.91 -11.79 -7.26
CA ILE A 61 2.16 -11.74 -5.82
C ILE A 61 0.99 -12.39 -5.08
N THR A 62 1.30 -13.35 -4.20
CA THR A 62 0.29 -14.11 -3.45
C THR A 62 0.48 -14.06 -1.94
N LYS A 63 1.65 -13.63 -1.46
CA LYS A 63 1.96 -13.48 -0.04
C LYS A 63 2.07 -12.02 0.35
N THR A 64 1.76 -11.72 1.60
CA THR A 64 1.80 -10.33 2.09
C THR A 64 3.23 -9.83 2.30
N GLU A 65 4.16 -10.73 2.60
CA GLU A 65 5.56 -10.39 2.88
C GLU A 65 6.26 -9.90 1.60
N ASP A 66 5.90 -10.47 0.46
CA ASP A 66 6.44 -10.14 -0.86
C ASP A 66 6.10 -8.69 -1.27
N LEU A 67 5.06 -8.07 -0.68
CA LEU A 67 4.71 -6.67 -0.97
C LEU A 67 5.85 -5.70 -0.65
N ASN A 68 6.75 -6.08 0.26
CA ASN A 68 7.90 -5.26 0.65
C ASN A 68 8.90 -5.07 -0.50
N ASP A 69 8.84 -5.92 -1.53
CA ASP A 69 9.71 -5.83 -2.71
C ASP A 69 9.21 -4.82 -3.76
N PHE A 70 8.07 -4.17 -3.51
CA PHE A 70 7.58 -3.11 -4.38
C PHE A 70 8.54 -1.91 -4.39
N SER A 71 9.08 -1.60 -5.57
CA SER A 71 10.07 -0.53 -5.76
C SER A 71 9.84 0.32 -7.02
N GLU A 72 8.61 0.35 -7.55
CA GLU A 72 8.28 1.10 -8.76
C GLU A 72 8.43 2.62 -8.53
N GLU A 73 8.93 3.34 -9.53
CA GLU A 73 9.01 4.81 -9.54
C GLU A 73 9.73 5.43 -8.33
N GLY A 74 10.73 4.72 -7.79
CA GLY A 74 11.59 5.20 -6.70
C GLY A 74 10.99 5.06 -5.31
N TYR A 75 9.83 4.40 -5.18
CA TYR A 75 9.34 3.98 -3.87
C TYR A 75 10.23 2.88 -3.28
N PHE A 76 10.33 2.84 -1.96
CA PHE A 76 10.99 1.77 -1.22
C PHE A 76 10.25 1.47 0.08
N PHE A 77 10.29 0.21 0.52
CA PHE A 77 9.69 -0.20 1.78
C PHE A 77 10.47 0.35 2.99
N SER A 78 9.78 0.99 3.93
CA SER A 78 10.35 1.41 5.22
C SER A 78 9.91 0.48 6.33
N ARG A 79 10.81 -0.41 6.77
CA ARG A 79 10.55 -1.28 7.93
C ARG A 79 10.32 -0.47 9.22
N ARG A 80 10.97 0.67 9.38
CA ARG A 80 10.86 1.53 10.58
C ARG A 80 9.47 2.14 10.70
N ASP A 81 8.88 2.56 9.59
CA ASP A 81 7.60 3.28 9.56
C ASP A 81 6.40 2.35 9.31
N SER A 82 6.65 1.07 9.05
CA SER A 82 5.63 0.06 8.77
C SER A 82 5.06 -0.55 10.04
N ALA A 83 3.80 -0.93 9.97
CA ALA A 83 3.17 -1.82 10.95
C ALA A 83 2.61 -3.06 10.26
N GLU A 84 2.24 -4.08 11.04
CA GLU A 84 1.82 -5.40 10.56
C GLU A 84 0.79 -5.37 9.41
N TYR A 85 -0.18 -4.46 9.48
CA TYR A 85 -1.27 -4.33 8.50
C TYR A 85 -1.14 -3.10 7.60
N THR A 86 -0.10 -2.29 7.80
CA THR A 86 0.10 -1.02 7.08
C THR A 86 1.56 -0.86 6.66
N PRO A 87 2.01 -1.58 5.63
CA PRO A 87 3.35 -1.41 5.09
C PRO A 87 3.51 0.00 4.51
N MET A 88 4.62 0.64 4.84
CA MET A 88 4.95 2.01 4.46
C MET A 88 5.94 2.00 3.30
N PHE A 89 5.60 2.73 2.24
CA PHE A 89 6.46 2.95 1.09
C PHE A 89 6.78 4.44 1.00
N LEU A 90 8.07 4.74 0.99
CA LEU A 90 8.61 6.10 0.95
C LEU A 90 9.24 6.36 -0.41
N ARG A 91 9.15 7.60 -0.89
CA ARG A 91 9.85 8.07 -2.10
C ARG A 91 10.54 9.40 -1.80
N ASN A 92 11.79 9.55 -2.25
CA ASN A 92 12.61 10.75 -2.06
C ASN A 92 12.22 11.89 -2.99
#